data_AF-N6YHC0-F1
#
_entry.id   AF-N6YHC0-F1
#
_cell.length_a   1.000
_cell.length_b   1.000
_cell.length_c   1.000
_cell.angle_alpha   90.00
_cell.angle_beta   90.00
_cell.angle_gamma   90.00
#
_symmetry.space_group_name_H-M   'P 1'
#
loop_
_entity.id
_entity.type
_entity.pdbx_description
1 polymer ?
#
loop_
_entity_poly.entity_id
_entity_poly.type
_entity_poly.pdbx_seq_one_letter_code
_entity_poly.pdbx_strand_id
1 'polypeptide(L)'
;MLVAFFIGAATVIIFVAVVHRYLSGFDIPGLQDVLLDINLSWAQELCIIMFVWMAKFGAAYGVRTGIHVGVDVLINHLSDALRQKFIIFGLLAGALFTGTIGTLGA
;
A
#
# COMPACT_ATOMS: atom_id res chain seq x y z
N MET A 1 -10.35 5.92 -10.52
CA MET A 1 -9.25 6.15 -11.48
C MET A 1 -7.89 6.34 -10.79
N LEU A 2 -7.80 7.15 -9.72
CA LEU A 2 -6.53 7.37 -9.01
C LEU A 2 -5.89 6.09 -8.42
N VAL A 3 -6.68 5.20 -7.80
CA VAL A 3 -6.19 3.91 -7.29
C VAL A 3 -5.60 3.03 -8.40
N ALA A 4 -6.32 2.91 -9.51
CA ALA A 4 -5.85 2.14 -10.68
C ALA A 4 -4.59 2.75 -11.28
N PHE A 5 -4.47 4.09 -11.28
CA PHE A 5 -3.25 4.79 -11.70
C PHE A 5 -2.06 4.43 -10.80
N PHE A 6 -2.21 4.48 -9.48
CA PHE A 6 -1.12 4.09 -8.57
C PHE A 6 -0.69 2.64 -8.77
N ILE A 7 -1.64 1.71 -8.88
CA ILE A 7 -1.32 0.29 -9.09
C ILE A 7 -0.62 0.09 -10.43
N GLY A 8 -1.18 0.62 -11.52
CA GLY A 8 -0.63 0.45 -12.87
C GLY A 8 0.75 1.07 -13.00
N ALA A 9 0.95 2.29 -12.50
CA ALA A 9 2.25 2.95 -12.57
C ALA A 9 3.29 2.23 -11.68
N ALA A 10 2.92 1.77 -10.48
CA ALA A 10 3.83 0.99 -9.62
C ALA A 10 4.25 -0.32 -10.28
N THR A 11 3.33 -1.03 -10.94
CA THR A 11 3.64 -2.24 -11.71
C THR A 11 4.63 -1.97 -12.83
N VAL A 12 4.42 -0.91 -13.63
CA VAL A 12 5.34 -0.56 -14.72
C VAL A 12 6.72 -0.17 -14.20
N ILE A 13 6.79 0.67 -13.16
CA ILE A 13 8.06 1.11 -12.57
C ILE A 13 8.88 -0.07 -12.06
N ILE A 14 8.27 -0.97 -11.29
CA ILE A 14 8.96 -2.15 -10.76
C ILE A 14 9.30 -3.15 -11.86
N PHE A 15 8.44 -3.33 -12.85
CA PHE A 15 8.75 -4.17 -14.00
C PHE A 15 10.01 -3.69 -14.71
N VAL A 16 10.12 -2.39 -15.00
CA VAL A 16 11.32 -1.79 -15.62
C VAL A 16 12.55 -1.99 -14.73
N ALA A 17 12.42 -1.74 -13.42
CA ALA A 17 13.53 -1.92 -12.48
C ALA A 17 14.03 -3.38 -12.41
N VAL A 18 13.12 -4.34 -12.45
CA VAL A 18 13.45 -5.77 -12.47
C VAL A 18 14.13 -6.15 -13.78
N VAL A 19 13.59 -5.71 -14.93
CA VAL A 19 14.19 -5.96 -16.25
C VAL A 19 15.59 -5.37 -16.35
N HIS A 20 15.77 -4.10 -15.94
CA HIS A 20 17.08 -3.44 -15.89
C HIS A 20 18.06 -4.24 -15.03
N ARG A 21 17.68 -4.64 -13.81
CA ARG A 21 18.52 -5.44 -12.93
C ARG A 21 18.98 -6.76 -13.56
N TYR A 22 18.07 -7.47 -14.23
CA TYR A 22 18.41 -8.74 -14.90
C TYR A 22 19.29 -8.51 -16.13
N LEU A 23 19.00 -7.50 -16.95
CA LEU A 23 19.79 -7.19 -18.15
C LEU A 23 21.22 -6.73 -17.81
N SER A 24 21.40 -5.94 -16.76
CA SER A 24 22.72 -5.52 -16.28
C SER A 24 23.59 -6.69 -15.77
N GLY A 25 22.96 -7.84 -15.50
CA GLY A 25 23.65 -9.07 -15.09
C GLY A 25 24.17 -9.93 -16.25
N PHE A 26 23.83 -9.61 -17.50
CA PHE A 26 24.35 -10.29 -18.69
C PHE A 26 25.52 -9.51 -19.29
N ASP A 27 26.58 -10.22 -19.66
CA ASP A 27 27.75 -9.65 -20.34
C ASP A 27 27.45 -9.47 -21.84
N ILE A 28 26.76 -8.38 -22.16
CA ILE A 28 26.37 -8.00 -23.53
C ILE A 28 27.24 -6.80 -23.96
N PRO A 29 28.14 -6.96 -24.94
CA PRO A 29 29.05 -5.90 -25.38
C PRO A 29 28.30 -4.61 -25.76
N GLY A 30 28.69 -3.49 -25.15
CA GLY A 30 28.13 -2.15 -25.40
C GLY A 30 26.76 -1.86 -24.78
N LEU A 31 25.93 -2.87 -24.51
CA LEU A 31 24.65 -2.69 -23.82
C LEU A 31 24.82 -2.66 -22.30
N GLN A 32 25.72 -3.49 -21.76
CA GLN A 32 25.95 -3.55 -20.32
C GLN A 32 26.47 -2.22 -19.76
N ASP A 33 27.42 -1.57 -20.43
CA ASP A 33 27.97 -0.28 -20.01
C ASP A 33 26.87 0.79 -19.90
N VAL A 34 25.98 0.85 -20.90
CA VAL A 34 24.84 1.78 -20.90
C VAL A 34 23.86 1.48 -19.75
N LEU A 35 23.61 0.20 -19.47
CA LEU A 35 22.72 -0.19 -18.38
C LEU A 35 23.31 0.11 -17.01
N LEU A 36 24.63 -0.04 -16.83
CA LEU A 36 25.31 0.25 -15.56
C LEU A 36 25.30 1.74 -15.21
N ASP A 37 25.27 2.63 -16.20
CA ASP A 37 25.12 4.09 -15.99
C ASP A 37 23.71 4.50 -15.53
N ILE A 38 22.69 3.66 -15.73
CA ILE A 38 21.30 3.96 -15.34
C ILE A 38 21.07 3.53 -13.88
N ASN A 39 20.67 4.49 -13.04
CA ASN A 39 20.33 4.24 -11.63
C ASN A 39 18.82 4.10 -11.41
N LEU A 40 18.37 2.94 -10.92
CA LEU A 40 16.97 2.64 -10.55
C LEU A 40 16.80 2.28 -9.07
N SER A 41 17.72 2.66 -8.18
CA SER A 41 17.59 2.31 -6.75
C SER A 41 16.36 2.93 -6.09
N TRP A 42 15.91 4.09 -6.58
CA TRP A 42 14.71 4.79 -6.15
C TRP A 42 13.40 4.05 -6.48
N ALA A 43 13.40 3.11 -7.43
CA ALA A 43 12.19 2.48 -7.94
C ALA A 43 11.42 1.71 -6.83
N GLN A 44 12.15 1.05 -5.93
CA GLN A 44 11.56 0.31 -4.82
C GLN A 44 10.89 1.25 -3.81
N GLU A 45 11.57 2.32 -3.41
CA GLU A 45 11.02 3.29 -2.46
C GLU A 45 9.82 4.02 -3.04
N LEU A 46 9.89 4.42 -4.32
CA LEU A 46 8.76 5.04 -4.99
C LEU A 46 7.56 4.10 -5.06
N CYS A 47 7.79 2.82 -5.36
CA CYS A 47 6.72 1.82 -5.36
C CYS A 47 6.03 1.71 -3.99
N ILE A 48 6.80 1.66 -2.90
CA ILE A 48 6.26 1.65 -1.53
C ILE A 48 5.41 2.90 -1.29
N ILE A 49 5.93 4.08 -1.63
CA ILE A 49 5.22 5.35 -1.46
C ILE A 49 3.90 5.34 -2.27
N MET A 50 3.92 4.84 -3.50
CA MET A 50 2.72 4.72 -4.34
C MET A 50 1.68 3.77 -3.74
N PHE A 51 2.09 2.63 -3.16
CA PHE A 51 1.18 1.72 -2.47
C PHE A 51 0.60 2.31 -1.18
N VAL A 52 1.41 3.05 -0.41
CA VAL A 52 0.94 3.78 0.78
C VAL A 52 -0.13 4.81 0.40
N TRP A 53 0.11 5.60 -0.64
CA TRP A 53 -0.86 6.58 -1.12
C TRP A 53 -2.11 5.93 -1.72
N MET A 54 -1.94 4.85 -2.48
CA MET A 54 -3.05 4.04 -2.98
C MET A 54 -3.96 3.58 -1.84
N ALA A 55 -3.39 3.04 -0.76
CA ALA A 55 -4.15 2.59 0.40
C ALA A 55 -4.90 3.74 1.09
N LYS A 56 -4.23 4.88 1.30
CA LYS A 56 -4.82 6.05 1.97
C LYS A 56 -5.97 6.67 1.16
N PHE A 57 -5.78 6.89 -0.13
CA PHE A 57 -6.83 7.42 -1.00
C PHE A 57 -7.94 6.40 -1.27
N GLY A 58 -7.58 5.11 -1.36
CA GLY A 58 -8.53 4.02 -1.48
C GLY A 58 -9.47 3.95 -0.28
N ALA A 59 -8.95 4.07 0.94
CA ALA A 59 -9.74 4.11 2.16
C ALA A 59 -10.68 5.33 2.21
N ALA A 60 -10.17 6.54 1.88
CA ALA A 60 -10.98 7.75 1.85
C ALA A 60 -12.12 7.66 0.82
N TYR A 61 -11.85 7.10 -0.36
CA TYR A 61 -12.87 6.84 -1.37
C TYR A 61 -13.89 5.81 -0.89
N GLY A 62 -13.43 4.70 -0.29
CA GLY A 62 -14.28 3.64 0.25
C GLY A 62 -15.24 4.11 1.34
N VAL A 63 -14.84 5.06 2.19
CA VAL A 63 -15.73 5.70 3.17
C VAL A 63 -16.78 6.57 2.46
N ARG A 64 -16.38 7.37 1.45
CA ARG A 64 -17.30 8.25 0.72
C ARG A 64 -18.33 7.50 -0.13
N THR A 65 -17.97 6.35 -0.68
CA THR A 65 -18.91 5.49 -1.43
C THR A 65 -19.74 4.57 -0.53
N GLY A 66 -19.58 4.68 0.79
CA GLY A 66 -20.31 3.85 1.74
C GLY A 66 -19.90 2.38 1.73
N ILE A 67 -18.71 2.03 1.25
CA ILE A 67 -18.21 0.64 1.32
C ILE A 67 -17.80 0.29 2.76
N HIS A 68 -17.48 1.30 3.59
CA HIS A 68 -17.29 1.12 5.02
C HIS A 68 -18.60 0.78 5.78
N VAL A 69 -19.77 1.01 5.16
CA VAL A 69 -21.10 0.83 5.76
C VAL A 69 -21.41 -0.64 6.07
N GLY A 70 -20.74 -1.60 5.44
CA GLY A 70 -20.98 -3.03 5.72
C GLY A 70 -20.70 -3.42 7.18
N VAL A 71 -19.60 -2.92 7.75
CA VAL A 71 -19.28 -3.12 9.17
C VAL A 71 -20.26 -2.35 10.05
N ASP A 72 -20.63 -1.13 9.65
CA ASP A 72 -21.58 -0.31 10.40
C ASP A 72 -22.96 -0.96 10.46
N VAL A 73 -23.43 -1.57 9.36
CA VAL A 73 -24.69 -2.32 9.29
C VAL A 73 -24.65 -3.53 10.21
N LEU A 74 -23.58 -4.31 10.19
CA LEU A 74 -23.41 -5.47 11.08
C LEU A 74 -23.46 -5.03 12.56
N ILE A 75 -22.72 -3.98 12.91
CA ILE A 75 -22.68 -3.45 14.28
C ILE A 75 -24.05 -2.91 14.71
N ASN A 76 -24.79 -2.27 13.79
CA ASN A 76 -26.13 -1.75 14.07
C ASN A 76 -27.21 -2.85 14.16
N HIS A 77 -26.94 -4.08 13.72
CA HIS A 77 -27.83 -5.23 13.92
C HIS A 77 -27.57 -5.99 15.24
N LEU A 78 -26.51 -5.65 15.98
CA LEU A 78 -26.22 -6.25 17.28
C LEU A 78 -27.08 -5.61 18.39
N SER A 79 -27.39 -6.39 19.43
CA SER A 79 -27.97 -5.84 20.65
C SER A 79 -27.03 -4.83 21.31
N ASP A 80 -27.56 -3.84 22.00
CA ASP A 80 -26.79 -2.71 22.55
C ASP A 80 -25.58 -3.14 23.40
N ALA A 81 -25.72 -4.22 24.17
CA ALA A 81 -24.64 -4.77 25.00
C ALA A 81 -23.48 -5.36 24.17
N LEU A 82 -23.77 -6.00 23.02
CA LEU A 82 -22.75 -6.54 22.13
C LEU A 82 -22.11 -5.42 21.29
N ARG A 83 -22.91 -4.46 20.84
CA ARG A 83 -22.44 -3.28 20.11
C ARG A 83 -21.37 -2.51 20.90
N GLN A 84 -21.60 -2.25 22.19
CA GLN A 84 -20.60 -1.57 23.03
C GLN A 84 -19.27 -2.34 23.13
N LYS A 85 -19.32 -3.67 23.27
CA LYS A 85 -18.11 -4.51 23.33
C LYS A 85 -17.33 -4.45 22.01
N PHE A 86 -18.01 -4.51 20.87
CA PHE A 86 -17.38 -4.42 19.55
C PHE A 86 -16.74 -3.05 19.29
N ILE A 87 -17.36 -1.95 19.73
CA ILE A 87 -16.79 -0.60 19.62
C ILE A 87 -15.48 -0.51 20.43
N ILE A 88 -15.48 -0.97 21.68
CA ILE A 88 -14.28 -0.97 22.53
C ILE A 88 -13.19 -1.84 21.93
N PHE A 89 -13.54 -3.04 21.44
CA PHE A 89 -12.61 -3.92 20.75
C PHE A 89 -11.98 -3.26 19.52
N GLY A 90 -12.78 -2.61 18.67
CA GLY A 90 -12.28 -1.88 17.49
C GLY A 90 -11.35 -0.73 17.87
N LEU A 91 -11.66 0.00 18.94
CA LEU A 91 -10.82 1.08 19.46
C LEU A 91 -9.47 0.56 19.96
N LEU A 92 -9.48 -0.54 20.72
CA LEU A 92 -8.26 -1.19 21.22
C LEU A 92 -7.42 -1.78 20.08
N ALA A 93 -8.04 -2.38 19.06
CA ALA A 93 -7.33 -2.88 17.89
C ALA A 93 -6.64 -1.75 17.11
N GLY A 94 -7.32 -0.60 16.94
CA GLY A 94 -6.73 0.58 16.33
C GLY A 94 -5.58 1.18 17.14
N ALA A 95 -5.74 1.26 18.46
CA ALA A 95 -4.69 1.71 19.37
C ALA A 95 -3.47 0.77 19.36
N LEU A 96 -3.70 -0.54 19.37
CA LEU A 96 -2.65 -1.56 19.29
C LEU A 96 -1.90 -1.47 17.96
N PHE A 97 -2.61 -1.39 16.83
CA PHE A 97 -1.97 -1.22 15.51
C PHE A 97 -1.10 0.05 15.47
N THR A 98 -1.65 1.17 15.93
CA THR A 98 -0.93 2.46 15.95
C THR A 98 0.30 2.38 16.86
N GLY A 99 0.16 1.75 18.03
CA GLY A 99 1.25 1.50 18.96
C GLY A 99 2.35 0.65 18.33
N THR A 100 2.01 -0.47 17.68
CA THR A 100 2.99 -1.36 17.03
C THR A 100 3.74 -0.67 15.91
N ILE A 101 3.04 0.06 15.02
CA ILE A 101 3.72 0.79 13.94
C ILE A 101 4.58 1.92 14.50
N GLY A 102 4.08 2.64 15.52
CA GLY A 102 4.81 3.72 16.16
C GLY A 102 6.07 3.26 16.92
N THR A 103 6.08 2.03 17.46
CA THR A 103 7.26 1.50 18.18
C THR A 103 8.24 0.77 17.29
N LEU A 104 7.79 0.07 16.24
CA LEU A 104 8.67 -0.66 15.31
C LEU A 104 9.24 0.23 14.19
N GLY A 105 8.59 1.36 13.90
CA GLY A 105 9.06 2.34 12.93
C GLY A 105 9.90 3.48 13.53
N ALA A 106 10.20 3.44 14.83
CA ALA A 106 11.04 4.39 15.56
C ALA A 106 12.50 3.93 15.66
#